data_AF-A0A0B9GFT5-F1
#
_entry.id   AF-A0A0B9GFT5-F1
#
_cell.length_a   1.000
_cell.length_b   1.000
_cell.length_c   1.000
_cell.angle_alpha   90.00
_cell.angle_beta   90.00
_cell.angle_gamma   90.00
#
_symmetry.space_group_name_H-M   'P 1'
#
loop_
_entity.id
_entity.type
_entity.pdbx_description
1 polymer ?
#
loop_
_entity_poly.entity_id
_entity_poly.type
_entity_poly.pdbx_seq_one_letter_code
_entity_poly.pdbx_strand_id
1 'polypeptide(L)' 'IASWLRQEGVSERNAWKLAMSEKGWWHLALSPQLNQAMPTKRFKEMGMYSLRDGYESLKIYSEPPYATHACTVV' A
#
# COMPACT_ATOMS: atom_id res chain seq x y z
N ILE A 1 16.25 5.61 -10.70
CA ILE A 1 15.50 4.80 -9.70
C ILE A 1 16.43 4.03 -8.74
N ALA A 2 17.52 3.40 -9.21
CA ALA A 2 18.45 2.64 -8.35
C ALA A 2 19.09 3.48 -7.22
N SER A 3 19.54 4.70 -7.51
CA SER A 3 20.11 5.63 -6.52
C SER A 3 19.12 5.99 -5.41
N TRP A 4 17.87 6.26 -5.79
CA TRP A 4 16.80 6.56 -4.86
C TRP A 4 16.47 5.35 -3.96
N LEU A 5 16.31 4.15 -4.54
CA LEU A 5 16.07 2.92 -3.76
C LEU A 5 17.17 2.66 -2.72
N ARG A 6 18.43 3.01 -3.04
CA ARG A 6 19.54 2.92 -2.09
C ARG A 6 19.43 3.92 -0.94
N GLN A 7 18.98 5.14 -1.20
CA GLN A 7 18.70 6.13 -0.15
C GLN A 7 17.59 5.62 0.79
N GLU A 8 16.63 4.87 0.26
CA GLU A 8 15.58 4.23 1.06
C GLU A 8 16.01 2.94 1.78
N GLY A 9 17.30 2.60 1.74
CA GLY A 9 17.84 1.45 2.48
C GLY A 9 17.71 0.10 1.77
N VAL A 10 17.34 0.08 0.48
CA VAL A 10 17.40 -1.15 -0.32
C VAL A 10 18.85 -1.45 -0.68
N SER A 11 19.25 -2.73 -0.57
CA SER A 11 20.61 -3.15 -0.95
C SER A 11 20.90 -2.81 -2.41
N GLU A 12 22.15 -2.43 -2.69
CA GLU A 12 22.55 -1.98 -4.04
C GLU A 12 22.24 -3.03 -5.12
N ARG A 13 22.50 -4.30 -4.83
CA ARG A 13 22.17 -5.41 -5.75
C ARG A 13 20.68 -5.48 -6.07
N ASN A 14 19.81 -5.31 -5.07
CA ASN A 14 18.37 -5.35 -5.26
C ASN A 14 17.85 -4.10 -5.98
N ALA A 15 18.43 -2.94 -5.69
CA ALA A 15 18.10 -1.68 -6.37
C ALA A 15 18.41 -1.75 -7.87
N TRP A 16 19.58 -2.27 -8.26
CA TRP A 16 19.95 -2.46 -9.66
C TRP A 16 19.10 -3.55 -10.34
N LYS A 17 18.77 -4.63 -9.63
CA LYS A 17 17.89 -5.68 -10.17
C LYS A 17 16.50 -5.15 -10.52
N LEU A 18 15.94 -4.24 -9.71
CA LEU A 18 14.68 -3.58 -10.02
C LEU A 18 14.84 -2.58 -11.17
N ALA A 19 15.89 -1.76 -11.13
CA ALA A 19 16.10 -0.69 -12.10
C ALA A 19 16.33 -1.19 -13.53
N MET A 20 16.97 -2.35 -13.70
CA MET A 20 17.21 -2.99 -15.00
C MET A 20 16.07 -3.93 -15.43
N SER A 21 15.01 -4.04 -14.64
CA SER A 21 13.91 -4.93 -14.99
C SER A 21 13.07 -4.34 -16.11
N GLU A 22 12.86 -5.12 -17.17
CA GLU A 22 11.96 -4.77 -18.29
C GLU A 22 10.47 -4.99 -17.95
N LYS A 23 10.15 -5.31 -16.70
CA LYS A 23 8.78 -5.50 -16.25
C LYS A 23 8.03 -4.17 -16.33
N GLY A 24 6.77 -4.22 -16.75
CA GLY A 24 5.91 -3.04 -16.77
C GLY A 24 5.73 -2.41 -15.38
N TRP A 25 5.46 -1.10 -15.35
CA TRP A 25 5.35 -0.30 -14.13
C TRP A 25 4.40 -0.89 -13.08
N TRP A 26 3.24 -1.40 -13.50
CA TRP A 26 2.28 -2.02 -12.59
C TRP A 26 2.84 -3.27 -11.89
N HIS A 27 3.61 -4.08 -12.63
CA HIS A 27 4.24 -5.26 -12.07
C HIS A 27 5.41 -4.90 -11.13
N LEU A 28 6.14 -3.81 -11.42
CA LEU A 28 7.17 -3.27 -10.54
C LEU A 28 6.58 -2.66 -9.26
N ALA A 29 5.37 -2.10 -9.31
CA ALA A 29 4.70 -1.56 -8.14
C ALA A 29 4.50 -2.60 -7.03
N LEU A 30 4.26 -3.87 -7.41
CA LEU A 30 4.08 -4.98 -6.47
C LEU A 30 5.41 -5.65 -6.05
N SER A 31 6.54 -5.16 -6.53
CA SER A 31 7.83 -5.79 -6.27
C SER A 31 8.25 -5.65 -4.80
N PRO A 32 8.92 -6.67 -4.22
CA PRO A 32 9.35 -6.63 -2.82
C PRO A 32 10.36 -5.51 -2.56
N GLN A 33 11.20 -5.16 -3.55
CA GLN A 33 12.18 -4.08 -3.40
C GLN A 33 11.49 -2.71 -3.26
N LEU A 34 10.40 -2.49 -4.01
CA LEU A 34 9.66 -1.24 -3.93
C LEU A 34 8.82 -1.17 -2.65
N ASN A 35 8.20 -2.27 -2.25
CA ASN A 35 7.48 -2.37 -0.97
C ASN A 35 8.40 -2.15 0.24
N GLN A 36 9.67 -2.58 0.14
CA GLN A 36 10.67 -2.30 1.16
C GLN A 36 11.05 -0.81 1.21
N ALA A 37 11.23 -0.17 0.06
CA ALA A 37 11.56 1.26 -0.02
C ALA A 37 10.40 2.17 0.43
N MET A 38 9.16 1.77 0.11
CA MET A 38 7.92 2.51 0.39
C MET A 38 6.90 1.67 1.15
N PRO A 39 7.12 1.42 2.44
CA PRO A 39 6.11 0.80 3.28
C PRO A 39 4.93 1.75 3.52
N THR A 40 3.77 1.20 3.90
CA THR A 40 2.56 1.99 4.23
C THR A 40 2.81 3.11 5.25
N LYS A 41 3.74 2.90 6.19
CA LYS A 41 4.15 3.92 7.17
C LYS A 41 4.69 5.19 6.53
N ARG A 42 5.49 5.04 5.46
CA ARG A 42 6.09 6.16 4.74
C ARG A 42 5.04 7.02 4.05
N PHE A 43 4.01 6.39 3.50
CA PHE A 43 2.88 7.12 2.91
C PHE A 43 2.14 7.96 3.97
N LYS A 44 2.01 7.45 5.21
CA LYS A 44 1.46 8.23 6.32
C LYS A 44 2.35 9.42 6.69
N GLU A 45 3.67 9.24 6.72
CA GLU A 45 4.66 10.31 6.96
C GLU A 45 4.64 11.39 5.87
N MET A 46 4.35 11.00 4.62
CA MET A 46 4.13 11.93 3.51
C MET A 46 2.79 12.68 3.58
N GLY A 47 1.95 12.41 4.60
CA GLY A 47 0.65 13.03 4.79
C GLY A 47 -0.51 12.32 4.10
N MET A 48 -0.33 11.10 3.60
CA MET A 48 -1.44 10.33 3.03
C MET A 48 -2.34 9.77 4.14
N TYR A 49 -3.64 9.92 3.95
CA TYR A 49 -4.66 9.41 4.87
C TYR A 49 -4.93 7.92 4.62
N SER A 50 -4.94 7.12 5.70
CA SER A 50 -5.31 5.72 5.63
C SER A 50 -6.83 5.57 5.57
N LEU A 51 -7.34 5.08 4.44
CA LEU A 51 -8.77 4.79 4.26
C LEU A 51 -9.29 3.79 5.30
N ARG A 52 -8.47 2.81 5.66
CA ARG A 52 -8.83 1.83 6.69
C ARG A 52 -9.01 2.49 8.05
N ASP A 53 -8.08 3.36 8.44
CA ASP A 53 -8.14 4.04 9.74
C ASP A 53 -9.37 4.97 9.79
N GLY A 54 -9.72 5.60 8.67
CA GLY A 54 -10.95 6.39 8.54
C GLY A 54 -12.22 5.57 8.55
N TYR A 55 -12.22 4.39 7.95
CA TYR A 55 -13.34 3.47 8.08
C TYR A 55 -13.52 3.01 9.53
N GLU A 56 -12.43 2.65 10.22
CA GLU A 56 -12.47 2.22 11.62
C GLU A 56 -12.98 3.32 12.56
N SER A 57 -12.64 4.59 12.31
CA SER A 57 -13.15 5.72 13.10
C SER A 57 -14.65 6.00 12.86
N LEU A 58 -15.12 5.82 11.63
CA LEU A 58 -16.51 6.07 11.24
C LEU A 58 -17.44 4.88 11.53
N LYS A 59 -16.89 3.68 11.63
CA LYS A 59 -17.64 2.44 11.89
C LYS A 59 -18.50 2.52 13.16
N ILE A 60 -18.10 3.31 14.15
CA ILE A 60 -18.85 3.52 15.41
C ILE A 60 -20.22 4.16 15.13
N TYR A 61 -20.35 4.92 14.04
CA TYR A 61 -21.54 5.70 13.70
C TYR A 61 -22.44 5.04 12.64
N SER A 62 -22.04 3.90 12.08
CA SER A 62 -22.81 3.21 11.04
C SER A 62 -23.23 1.81 11.50
N GLU A 63 -24.53 1.53 11.50
CA GLU A 63 -24.98 0.16 11.32
C GLU A 63 -24.31 -0.39 10.05
N PRO A 64 -23.81 -1.64 10.04
CA PRO A 64 -23.16 -2.18 8.86
C PRO A 64 -24.13 -2.05 7.68
N PRO A 65 -23.73 -1.44 6.54
CA PRO A 65 -24.64 -1.19 5.41
C PRO A 65 -25.19 -2.49 4.79
N TYR A 66 -24.61 -3.64 5.11
CA TYR A 66 -25.14 -4.94 4.72
C TYR A 66 -26.26 -5.47 5.64
N ALA A 67 -26.43 -4.89 6.84
CA ALA A 67 -27.41 -5.32 7.84
C ALA A 67 -28.76 -4.58 7.71
N THR A 68 -28.81 -3.42 7.05
CA THR A 68 -30.05 -2.66 6.80
C THR A 68 -31.02 -3.34 5.83
N HIS A 69 -30.53 -4.23 4.97
CA HIS A 69 -31.33 -4.92 3.95
C HIS A 69 -31.28 -6.45 4.04
N ALA A 70 -30.71 -7.00 5.11
CA ALA A 70 -30.66 -8.45 5.30
C ALA A 70 -32.04 -8.99 5.70
N CYS A 71 -32.93 -9.18 4.73
CA CYS A 71 -34.07 -10.07 4.87
C CYS A 71 -33.52 -11.50 4.94
N THR A 72 -33.55 -12.12 6.11
CA THR A 72 -33.38 -13.57 6.22
C THR A 72 -34.53 -14.23 5.46
N VAL A 73 -34.23 -14.88 4.34
CA VAL A 73 -35.20 -15.74 3.65
C VAL A 73 -35.34 -17.00 4.49
N VAL A 74 -36.51 -17.17 5.11
CA VAL A 74 -36.92 -18.36 5.90
C VAL A 74 -37.33 -19.48 4.95
#